data_AF-A0A8D8AWN0-F1
#
_entry.id   AF-A0A8D8AWN0-F1
#
_cell.length_a   1.000
_cell.length_b   1.000
_cell.length_c   1.000
_cell.angle_alpha   90.00
_cell.angle_beta   90.00
_cell.angle_gamma   90.00
#
_symmetry.space_group_name_H-M   'P 1'
#
loop_
_entity.id
_entity.type
_entity.pdbx_description
1 polymer ?
#
loop_
_entity_poly.entity_id
_entity_poly.type
_entity_poly.pdbx_seq_one_letter_code
_entity_poly.pdbx_strand_id
1 'polypeptide(L)'
;MISPLTVLRRKSIVEFSISLEPHVKSLHLTLAYQFPSNQFNALKQLVEGLDTSHTGANWELRLYSRDSRLATKQVHKVLYPHTPREPDELELRIGDYIYLSPEAIQNSSDGWVEGISWLTGTNGYLPENYTERTAESDAWTMHRTVPLCDVVSPDLDPPSDTVDGAAGLRFDLPVPNSEHDIDSQETLSIGHAEGPHQQLVEDIQQQPQVDGKMKDENVPADKLYELMKKRTAMSVIGDQSEQGGRMTQEPDGVVPKRRIYVLRHGERIDFTFGTWIPYCFDEAGNYIRKDLNMPKCLPHRKSTLWQRDSPLTNMGRYQARLTGEAMKDAGVKIDHVYSSPSFRCIQTTTSILEGLGLKESRPINVEPGLFEWMAWYQEGLPEWMSKEELTAADYNITMEYEPLSKAEDLKGQHQEGLEEFYQRNSDVTEHLIKSTTGNILIVGHATTLDTCTRHIVGEKLRSTNDMSRIMQKVPYCSMAVIESADGLTGWRLVEPPCDPITHTNNNRFDWKILT
;
A
#
# COMPACT_ATOMS: atom_id res chain seq x y z
N MET A 1 -2.73 -34.96 -10.39
CA MET A 1 -1.83 -36.10 -10.70
C MET A 1 -1.25 -36.64 -9.39
N ILE A 2 -1.00 -37.95 -9.28
CA ILE A 2 -0.42 -38.62 -8.10
C ILE A 2 0.97 -39.16 -8.47
N SER A 3 2.01 -38.62 -7.85
CA SER A 3 3.34 -39.23 -7.68
C SER A 3 3.72 -39.03 -6.20
N PRO A 4 4.17 -40.06 -5.47
CA PRO A 4 4.42 -39.96 -4.04
C PRO A 4 5.76 -39.25 -3.76
N LEU A 5 5.71 -37.93 -3.53
CA LEU A 5 6.80 -37.19 -2.89
C LEU A 5 6.74 -37.42 -1.38
N THR A 6 7.61 -38.32 -0.88
CA THR A 6 7.82 -38.50 0.56
C THR A 6 8.88 -37.49 1.02
N VAL A 7 8.49 -36.33 1.51
CA VAL A 7 9.44 -35.37 2.11
C VAL A 7 9.68 -35.75 3.57
N LEU A 8 10.76 -36.51 3.77
CA LEU A 8 11.39 -36.75 5.06
C LEU A 8 12.37 -35.60 5.35
N ARG A 9 12.04 -34.70 6.30
CA ARG A 9 13.02 -34.30 7.35
C ARG A 9 12.42 -33.48 8.50
N ARG A 10 12.18 -34.20 9.58
CA ARG A 10 11.73 -33.80 10.93
C ARG A 10 12.82 -33.12 11.78
N LYS A 11 13.75 -32.35 11.21
CA LYS A 11 14.97 -31.90 11.93
C LYS A 11 14.92 -30.48 12.51
N SER A 12 14.05 -29.59 12.05
CA SER A 12 14.07 -28.17 12.44
C SER A 12 12.82 -27.68 13.21
N ILE A 13 11.84 -28.56 13.47
CA ILE A 13 10.57 -28.19 14.16
C ILE A 13 10.55 -28.69 15.61
N VAL A 14 11.59 -29.38 16.08
CA VAL A 14 11.63 -29.97 17.43
C VAL A 14 11.80 -28.90 18.54
N GLU A 15 12.16 -27.65 18.21
CA GLU A 15 12.27 -26.56 19.19
C GLU A 15 10.92 -25.91 19.56
N PHE A 16 9.85 -26.17 18.80
CA PHE A 16 8.52 -25.66 19.09
C PHE A 16 7.56 -26.83 19.26
N SER A 17 6.80 -26.85 20.35
CA SER A 17 5.82 -27.88 20.73
C SER A 17 4.62 -27.97 19.77
N ILE A 18 4.88 -28.14 18.48
CA ILE A 18 3.88 -28.20 17.42
C ILE A 18 3.69 -29.66 17.05
N SER A 19 2.55 -30.23 17.43
CA SER A 19 2.09 -31.52 16.93
C SER A 19 1.66 -31.36 15.47
N LEU A 20 2.48 -31.85 14.55
CA LEU A 20 2.13 -31.96 13.14
C LEU A 20 1.79 -33.42 12.85
N GLU A 21 0.52 -33.70 12.56
CA GLU A 21 0.15 -34.98 11.97
C GLU A 21 0.74 -35.04 10.55
N PRO A 22 1.52 -36.10 10.22
CA PRO A 22 2.02 -36.27 8.87
C PRO A 22 0.84 -36.38 7.91
N HIS A 23 0.78 -35.44 6.96
CA HIS A 23 -0.24 -35.49 5.92
C HIS A 23 0.02 -36.70 5.02
N VAL A 24 -0.71 -37.79 5.25
CA VAL A 24 -0.62 -39.07 4.53
C VAL A 24 -1.29 -39.04 3.15
N LYS A 25 -1.89 -37.90 2.76
CA LYS A 25 -2.45 -37.71 1.42
C LYS A 25 -1.35 -37.26 0.46
N SER A 26 -1.33 -37.88 -0.71
CA SER A 26 -0.46 -37.52 -1.83
C SER A 26 -0.49 -36.01 -2.08
N LEU A 27 0.66 -35.35 -2.02
CA LEU A 27 0.78 -33.94 -2.37
C LEU A 27 0.48 -33.75 -3.87
N HIS A 28 -0.33 -32.75 -4.19
CA HIS A 28 -0.68 -32.42 -5.57
C HIS A 28 0.43 -31.54 -6.18
N LEU A 29 1.08 -32.03 -7.22
CA LEU A 29 1.96 -31.22 -8.06
C LEU A 29 1.12 -30.59 -9.18
N THR A 30 0.93 -29.27 -9.15
CA THR A 30 0.28 -28.51 -10.22
C THR A 30 1.37 -27.77 -11.00
N LEU A 31 1.73 -28.28 -12.18
CA LEU A 31 2.74 -27.66 -13.05
C LEU A 31 2.17 -26.60 -14.00
N ALA A 32 0.85 -26.57 -14.17
CA ALA A 32 0.16 -25.60 -15.01
C ALA A 32 -1.28 -25.41 -14.52
N TYR A 33 -1.70 -24.15 -14.40
CA TYR A 33 -3.09 -23.76 -14.17
C TYR A 33 -3.72 -23.39 -15.52
N GLN A 34 -4.98 -23.79 -15.75
CA GLN A 34 -5.74 -23.50 -16.99
C GLN A 34 -5.07 -23.93 -18.32
N PHE A 35 -4.38 -25.08 -18.34
CA PHE A 35 -3.90 -25.63 -19.62
C PHE A 35 -5.05 -26.33 -20.39
N PRO A 36 -5.05 -26.26 -21.73
CA PRO A 36 -6.00 -27.01 -22.55
C PRO A 36 -5.91 -28.53 -22.30
N SER A 37 -7.05 -29.22 -22.14
CA SER A 37 -7.08 -30.65 -21.79
C SER A 37 -6.31 -31.58 -22.76
N ASN A 38 -6.11 -31.14 -24.01
CA ASN A 38 -5.32 -31.87 -25.01
C ASN A 38 -3.80 -31.85 -24.73
N GLN A 39 -3.30 -30.92 -23.90
CA GLN A 39 -1.90 -30.85 -23.47
C GLN A 39 -1.58 -31.80 -22.31
N PHE A 40 -2.60 -32.47 -21.76
CA PHE A 40 -2.45 -33.31 -20.57
C PHE A 40 -1.36 -34.37 -20.70
N ASN A 41 -1.35 -35.13 -21.80
CA ASN A 41 -0.37 -36.21 -21.99
C ASN A 41 1.06 -35.69 -22.18
N ALA A 42 1.22 -34.52 -22.82
CA ALA A 42 2.53 -33.90 -23.01
C ALA A 42 3.11 -33.40 -21.68
N LEU A 43 2.30 -32.69 -20.88
CA LEU A 43 2.70 -32.24 -19.54
C LEU A 43 3.03 -33.43 -18.64
N LYS A 44 2.23 -34.50 -18.69
CA LYS A 44 2.49 -35.74 -17.93
C LYS A 44 3.88 -36.33 -18.24
N GLN A 45 4.24 -36.44 -19.52
CA GLN A 45 5.56 -36.97 -19.92
C GLN A 45 6.71 -36.09 -19.42
N LEU A 46 6.55 -34.76 -19.43
CA LEU A 46 7.54 -33.83 -18.88
C LEU A 46 7.71 -34.02 -17.36
N VAL A 47 6.62 -34.29 -16.63
CA VAL A 47 6.69 -34.57 -15.18
C VAL A 47 7.43 -35.86 -14.90
N GLU A 48 7.12 -36.92 -15.66
CA GLU A 48 7.74 -38.23 -15.49
C GLU A 48 9.24 -38.20 -15.80
N GLY A 49 9.69 -37.23 -16.61
CA GLY A 49 11.09 -36.96 -16.91
C GLY A 49 11.78 -35.93 -15.99
N LEU A 50 11.07 -35.35 -15.00
CA LEU A 50 11.69 -34.38 -14.07
C LEU A 50 12.65 -35.10 -13.12
N ASP A 51 13.94 -34.83 -13.29
CA ASP A 51 14.95 -35.22 -12.32
C ASP A 51 14.93 -34.26 -11.11
N THR A 52 14.38 -34.74 -10.00
CA THR A 52 14.30 -33.99 -8.73
C THR A 52 15.62 -33.95 -7.96
N SER A 53 16.66 -34.65 -8.45
CA SER A 53 18.00 -34.65 -7.85
C SER A 53 18.93 -33.57 -8.44
N HIS A 54 18.48 -32.85 -9.47
CA HIS A 54 19.24 -31.77 -10.10
C HIS A 54 19.35 -30.56 -9.16
N THR A 55 20.56 -30.29 -8.67
CA THR A 55 20.92 -29.19 -7.74
C THR A 55 20.91 -27.79 -8.36
N GLY A 56 20.65 -27.67 -9.67
CA GLY A 56 20.56 -26.39 -10.38
C GLY A 56 19.18 -25.72 -10.31
N ALA A 57 18.17 -26.40 -9.75
CA ALA A 57 16.86 -25.82 -9.54
C ALA A 57 16.75 -25.28 -8.10
N ASN A 58 16.28 -24.03 -7.96
CA ASN A 58 16.05 -23.42 -6.65
C ASN A 58 14.75 -23.97 -6.05
N TRP A 59 14.84 -25.10 -5.34
CA TRP A 59 13.70 -25.72 -4.69
C TRP A 59 13.33 -24.96 -3.41
N GLU A 60 12.07 -24.58 -3.29
CA GLU A 60 11.54 -23.85 -2.14
C GLU A 60 10.34 -24.58 -1.54
N LEU A 61 10.31 -24.70 -0.22
CA LEU A 61 9.13 -25.06 0.54
C LEU A 61 8.41 -23.79 0.98
N ARG A 62 7.18 -23.60 0.51
CA ARG A 62 6.35 -22.45 0.88
C ARG A 62 5.20 -22.88 1.79
N LEU A 63 5.08 -22.25 2.94
CA LEU A 63 4.00 -22.44 3.91
C LEU A 63 2.90 -21.43 3.63
N TYR A 64 1.69 -21.91 3.38
CA TYR A 64 0.51 -21.08 3.13
C TYR A 64 -0.58 -21.35 4.17
N SER A 65 -1.39 -20.35 4.47
CA SER A 65 -2.70 -20.54 5.11
C SER A 65 -3.81 -20.13 4.17
N ARG A 66 -4.96 -20.78 4.33
CA ARG A 66 -6.21 -20.40 3.69
C ARG A 66 -7.35 -20.52 4.67
N ASP A 67 -8.39 -19.73 4.47
CA ASP A 67 -9.63 -19.88 5.23
C ASP A 67 -10.38 -21.13 4.76
N SER A 68 -10.51 -22.12 5.65
CA SER A 68 -11.20 -23.37 5.36
C SER A 68 -12.68 -23.19 4.99
N ARG A 69 -13.31 -22.10 5.43
CA ARG A 69 -14.72 -21.78 5.13
C ARG A 69 -14.94 -21.46 3.65
N LEU A 70 -13.87 -21.10 2.93
CA LEU A 70 -13.92 -20.68 1.53
C LEU A 70 -13.48 -21.79 0.57
N ALA A 71 -13.24 -23.01 1.09
CA ALA A 71 -12.71 -24.13 0.31
C ALA A 71 -13.63 -24.62 -0.83
N THR A 72 -14.92 -24.28 -0.81
CA THR A 72 -15.88 -24.60 -1.87
C THR A 72 -16.07 -23.48 -2.88
N LYS A 73 -15.48 -22.31 -2.65
CA LYS A 73 -15.60 -21.14 -3.53
C LYS A 73 -14.47 -21.11 -4.56
N GLN A 74 -14.78 -20.63 -5.75
CA GLN A 74 -13.80 -20.33 -6.78
C GLN A 74 -13.13 -18.99 -6.47
N VAL A 75 -11.83 -18.88 -6.77
CA VAL A 75 -11.09 -17.61 -6.68
C VAL A 75 -11.10 -16.95 -8.05
N HIS A 76 -11.48 -15.68 -8.08
CA HIS A 76 -11.48 -14.84 -9.27
C HIS A 76 -10.63 -13.60 -9.01
N LYS A 77 -9.79 -13.22 -9.97
CA LYS A 77 -8.99 -12.00 -9.93
C LYS A 77 -9.77 -10.86 -10.57
N VAL A 78 -9.80 -9.70 -9.93
CA VAL A 78 -10.46 -8.51 -10.47
C VAL A 78 -9.61 -7.90 -11.59
N LEU A 79 -10.19 -7.80 -12.77
CA LEU A 79 -9.59 -7.19 -13.97
C LEU A 79 -10.01 -5.72 -14.14
N TYR A 80 -11.24 -5.39 -13.72
CA TYR A 80 -11.82 -4.06 -13.87
C TYR A 80 -12.37 -3.55 -12.53
N PRO A 81 -12.21 -2.26 -12.22
CA PRO A 81 -12.67 -1.70 -10.97
C PRO A 81 -14.18 -1.46 -11.02
N HIS A 82 -14.84 -1.55 -9.87
CA HIS A 82 -16.27 -1.26 -9.71
C HIS A 82 -16.48 -0.42 -8.46
N THR A 83 -17.21 0.68 -8.59
CA THR A 83 -17.61 1.53 -7.47
C THR A 83 -19.08 1.27 -7.17
N PRO A 84 -19.42 0.81 -5.95
CA PRO A 84 -20.80 0.50 -5.58
C PRO A 84 -21.73 1.68 -5.82
N ARG A 85 -22.84 1.44 -6.50
CA ARG A 85 -23.94 2.40 -6.66
C ARG A 85 -25.02 2.15 -5.63
N GLU A 86 -25.32 0.88 -5.39
CA GLU A 86 -26.26 0.41 -4.39
C GLU A 86 -25.52 -0.19 -3.17
N PRO A 87 -26.13 -0.20 -1.98
CA PRO A 87 -25.48 -0.63 -0.74
C PRO A 87 -25.14 -2.13 -0.67
N ASP A 88 -25.76 -2.94 -1.54
CA ASP A 88 -25.52 -4.38 -1.68
C ASP A 88 -24.43 -4.70 -2.73
N GLU A 89 -23.93 -3.71 -3.47
CA GLU A 89 -22.85 -3.89 -4.43
C GLU A 89 -21.48 -3.96 -3.75
N LEU A 90 -20.64 -4.88 -4.23
CA LEU A 90 -19.28 -5.08 -3.75
C LEU A 90 -18.30 -4.20 -4.53
N GLU A 91 -17.51 -3.40 -3.82
CA GLU A 91 -16.45 -2.61 -4.44
C GLU A 91 -15.34 -3.51 -5.01
N LEU A 92 -15.00 -3.33 -6.29
CA LEU A 92 -13.94 -4.10 -6.95
C LEU A 92 -12.68 -3.25 -7.16
N ARG A 93 -11.55 -3.79 -6.75
CA ARG A 93 -10.20 -3.22 -6.95
C ARG A 93 -9.42 -4.07 -7.92
N ILE A 94 -8.88 -3.49 -9.00
CA ILE A 94 -8.02 -4.23 -9.94
C ILE A 94 -6.89 -4.93 -9.17
N GLY A 95 -6.73 -6.23 -9.38
CA GLY A 95 -5.73 -7.06 -8.73
C GLY A 95 -6.15 -7.70 -7.40
N ASP A 96 -7.32 -7.34 -6.84
CA ASP A 96 -7.92 -8.06 -5.72
C ASP A 96 -8.45 -9.43 -6.16
N TYR A 97 -8.71 -10.29 -5.18
CA TYR A 97 -9.32 -11.60 -5.37
C TYR A 97 -10.73 -11.63 -4.78
N ILE A 98 -11.66 -12.26 -5.49
CA ILE A 98 -13.05 -12.44 -5.07
C ILE A 98 -13.32 -13.93 -4.97
N TYR A 99 -13.94 -14.34 -3.88
CA TYR A 99 -14.46 -15.69 -3.72
C TYR A 99 -15.90 -15.77 -4.21
N LEU A 100 -16.10 -16.51 -5.29
CA LEU A 100 -17.41 -16.74 -5.90
C LEU A 100 -17.85 -18.19 -5.69
N SER A 101 -19.09 -18.42 -5.29
CA SER A 101 -19.67 -19.77 -5.30
C SER A 101 -20.05 -20.17 -6.73
N PRO A 102 -19.72 -21.39 -7.20
CA PRO A 102 -20.15 -21.89 -8.50
C PRO A 102 -21.67 -21.75 -8.73
N GLU A 103 -22.46 -21.94 -7.68
CA GLU A 103 -23.92 -21.81 -7.71
C GLU A 103 -24.36 -20.36 -7.94
N ALA A 104 -23.66 -19.38 -7.36
CA ALA A 104 -23.97 -17.97 -7.56
C ALA A 104 -23.68 -17.52 -9.00
N ILE A 105 -22.58 -18.02 -9.59
CA ILE A 105 -22.26 -17.79 -11.00
C ILE A 105 -23.34 -18.40 -11.89
N GLN A 106 -23.72 -19.66 -11.65
CA GLN A 106 -24.69 -20.36 -12.49
C GLN A 106 -26.10 -19.78 -12.39
N ASN A 107 -26.49 -19.27 -11.22
CA ASN A 107 -27.81 -18.70 -10.98
C ASN A 107 -27.92 -17.22 -11.36
N SER A 108 -26.82 -16.55 -11.75
CA SER A 108 -26.87 -15.17 -12.21
C SER A 108 -27.46 -15.10 -13.62
N SER A 109 -28.60 -14.42 -13.75
CA SER A 109 -29.27 -14.21 -15.03
C SER A 109 -28.82 -12.95 -15.77
N ASP A 110 -28.26 -11.98 -15.05
CA ASP A 110 -27.92 -10.64 -15.53
C ASP A 110 -26.42 -10.33 -15.47
N GLY A 111 -25.61 -11.30 -15.05
CA GLY A 111 -24.16 -11.18 -14.91
C GLY A 111 -23.71 -10.56 -13.59
N TRP A 112 -24.62 -10.24 -12.66
CA TRP A 112 -24.29 -9.85 -11.30
C TRP A 112 -24.29 -11.07 -10.38
N VAL A 113 -23.18 -11.29 -9.69
CA VAL A 113 -22.95 -12.46 -8.84
C VAL A 113 -22.61 -12.01 -7.42
N GLU A 114 -23.14 -12.72 -6.42
CA GLU A 114 -22.72 -12.50 -5.03
C GLU A 114 -21.33 -13.09 -4.80
N GLY A 115 -20.41 -12.26 -4.30
CA GLY A 115 -19.05 -12.64 -3.99
C GLY A 115 -18.58 -12.14 -2.63
N ILE A 116 -17.43 -12.64 -2.18
CA ILE A 116 -16.74 -12.15 -0.99
C ILE A 116 -15.38 -11.61 -1.41
N SER A 117 -15.08 -10.36 -1.12
CA SER A 117 -13.73 -9.82 -1.34
C SER A 117 -12.75 -10.51 -0.41
N TRP A 118 -11.67 -11.02 -0.98
CA TRP A 118 -10.55 -11.58 -0.22
C TRP A 118 -9.91 -10.52 0.69
N LEU A 119 -9.77 -9.29 0.18
CA LEU A 119 -9.12 -8.20 0.88
C LEU A 119 -9.92 -7.69 2.09
N THR A 120 -11.23 -7.53 1.94
CA THR A 120 -12.08 -6.91 2.97
C THR A 120 -12.89 -7.92 3.79
N GLY A 121 -13.06 -9.14 3.28
CA GLY A 121 -13.98 -10.14 3.83
C GLY A 121 -15.46 -9.77 3.66
N THR A 122 -15.79 -8.66 2.99
CA THR A 122 -17.17 -8.20 2.79
C THR A 122 -17.81 -8.98 1.65
N ASN A 123 -19.10 -9.28 1.79
CA ASN A 123 -19.92 -9.81 0.72
C ASN A 123 -20.69 -8.70 -0.01
N GLY A 124 -21.08 -8.98 -1.25
CA GLY A 124 -21.93 -8.10 -2.05
C GLY A 124 -21.99 -8.57 -3.50
N TYR A 125 -22.83 -7.91 -4.29
CA TYR A 125 -23.00 -8.18 -5.71
C TYR A 125 -21.94 -7.48 -6.56
N LEU A 126 -21.38 -8.20 -7.53
CA LEU A 126 -20.41 -7.66 -8.47
C LEU A 126 -20.70 -8.12 -9.90
N PRO A 127 -20.30 -7.36 -10.93
CA PRO A 127 -20.32 -7.86 -12.30
C PRO A 127 -19.29 -8.98 -12.48
N GLU A 128 -19.72 -10.20 -12.81
CA GLU A 128 -18.82 -11.35 -12.99
C GLU A 128 -17.75 -11.08 -14.05
N ASN A 129 -18.15 -10.42 -15.14
CA ASN A 129 -17.27 -10.07 -16.27
C ASN A 129 -16.16 -9.06 -15.90
N TYR A 130 -16.17 -8.50 -14.69
CA TYR A 130 -15.10 -7.66 -14.18
C TYR A 130 -13.97 -8.48 -13.56
N THR A 131 -14.16 -9.79 -13.48
CA THR A 131 -13.25 -10.73 -12.84
C THR A 131 -12.90 -11.89 -13.78
N GLU A 132 -11.82 -12.60 -13.47
CA GLU A 132 -11.37 -13.78 -14.20
C GLU A 132 -10.97 -14.87 -13.21
N ARG A 133 -11.43 -16.10 -13.44
CA ARG A 133 -11.09 -17.23 -12.59
C ARG A 133 -9.57 -17.42 -12.54
N THR A 134 -9.02 -17.55 -11.34
CA THR A 134 -7.57 -17.71 -11.08
C THR A 134 -7.30 -18.87 -10.13
N ALA A 135 -6.04 -19.23 -9.88
CA ALA A 135 -5.71 -20.37 -9.02
C ALA A 135 -6.12 -20.09 -7.57
N GLU A 136 -6.62 -21.11 -6.86
CA GLU A 136 -6.98 -20.95 -5.44
C GLU A 136 -5.80 -20.45 -4.60
N SER A 137 -4.59 -20.91 -4.94
CA SER A 137 -3.34 -20.54 -4.27
C SER A 137 -3.01 -19.06 -4.35
N ASP A 138 -3.56 -18.34 -5.32
CA ASP A 138 -3.30 -16.91 -5.48
C ASP A 138 -3.95 -16.07 -4.37
N ALA A 139 -5.01 -16.61 -3.76
CA ALA A 139 -5.66 -16.02 -2.59
C ALA A 139 -5.19 -16.63 -1.26
N TRP A 140 -4.15 -17.46 -1.26
CA TRP A 140 -3.61 -18.01 -0.01
C TRP A 140 -2.57 -17.06 0.57
N THR A 141 -2.57 -16.92 1.90
CA THR A 141 -1.57 -16.13 2.60
C THR A 141 -0.28 -16.94 2.74
N MET A 142 0.79 -16.50 2.10
CA MET A 142 2.12 -17.08 2.28
C MET A 142 2.71 -16.60 3.62
N HIS A 143 3.07 -17.53 4.50
CA HIS A 143 3.68 -17.24 5.80
C HIS A 143 5.20 -17.33 5.76
N ARG A 144 5.73 -18.30 5.01
CA ARG A 144 7.17 -18.58 5.02
C ARG A 144 7.60 -19.29 3.75
N THR A 145 8.80 -18.97 3.31
CA THR A 145 9.54 -19.74 2.30
C THR A 145 10.80 -20.31 2.94
N VAL A 146 11.10 -21.58 2.67
CA VAL A 146 12.29 -22.27 3.16
C VAL A 146 12.98 -22.88 1.94
N PRO A 147 14.19 -22.41 1.55
CA PRO A 147 14.94 -23.05 0.49
C PRO A 147 15.32 -24.48 0.91
N LEU A 148 15.16 -25.44 -0.01
CA LEU A 148 15.46 -26.85 0.19
C LEU A 148 16.86 -27.22 -0.27
N CYS A 149 17.48 -26.37 -1.09
CA CYS A 149 18.86 -26.48 -1.55
C CYS A 149 19.63 -25.23 -1.13
N ASP A 150 20.92 -25.37 -0.86
CA ASP A 150 21.81 -24.21 -0.69
C ASP A 150 21.81 -23.42 -2.01
N VAL A 151 21.57 -22.11 -1.93
CA VAL A 151 21.61 -21.23 -3.10
C VAL A 151 23.02 -21.31 -3.67
N VAL A 152 23.17 -21.96 -4.82
CA VAL A 152 24.41 -21.88 -5.58
C VAL A 152 24.44 -20.49 -6.19
N SER A 153 25.08 -19.55 -5.50
CA SER A 153 25.59 -18.33 -6.14
C SER A 153 26.44 -18.78 -7.33
N PRO A 154 26.21 -18.28 -8.56
CA PRO A 154 27.14 -18.50 -9.65
C PRO A 154 28.40 -17.68 -9.37
N ASP A 155 29.25 -18.16 -8.47
CA ASP A 155 30.54 -17.55 -8.18
C ASP A 155 31.58 -18.05 -9.18
N LEU A 156 32.22 -17.07 -9.82
CA LEU A 156 33.47 -17.18 -10.54
C LEU A 156 34.50 -17.97 -9.69
N ASP A 157 35.16 -18.94 -10.32
CA ASP A 157 36.04 -19.94 -9.71
C ASP A 157 37.00 -19.40 -8.60
N PRO A 158 37.14 -20.12 -7.47
CA PRO A 158 38.23 -19.93 -6.52
C PRO A 158 39.36 -20.98 -6.73
N PRO A 159 40.63 -20.70 -6.37
CA PRO A 159 41.60 -21.76 -6.15
C PRO A 159 41.54 -22.26 -4.71
N SER A 160 41.28 -23.56 -4.59
CA SER A 160 41.83 -24.56 -3.65
C SER A 160 42.44 -24.06 -2.34
N ASP A 161 41.92 -24.53 -1.20
CA ASP A 161 42.66 -25.51 -0.39
C ASP A 161 41.79 -26.16 0.71
N THR A 162 42.01 -27.47 0.84
CA THR A 162 41.42 -28.44 1.77
C THR A 162 41.97 -28.34 3.19
N VAL A 163 41.16 -28.57 4.23
CA VAL A 163 41.44 -29.59 5.27
C VAL A 163 40.24 -29.92 6.18
N ASP A 164 40.22 -31.20 6.59
CA ASP A 164 39.24 -32.00 7.32
C ASP A 164 38.91 -31.60 8.78
N GLY A 165 37.78 -32.12 9.29
CA GLY A 165 37.57 -32.32 10.73
C GLY A 165 36.14 -32.72 11.14
N ALA A 166 35.92 -34.02 11.39
CA ALA A 166 34.63 -34.67 11.66
C ALA A 166 34.20 -34.72 13.15
N ALA A 167 32.98 -35.27 13.34
CA ALA A 167 32.30 -35.77 14.57
C ALA A 167 31.49 -34.71 15.36
N GLY A 168 30.20 -34.86 15.69
CA GLY A 168 29.33 -36.02 15.89
C GLY A 168 28.91 -36.06 17.37
N LEU A 169 27.60 -36.09 17.68
CA LEU A 169 26.93 -36.80 18.80
C LEU A 169 25.45 -36.37 18.99
N ARG A 170 24.59 -37.37 19.23
CA ARG A 170 23.15 -37.31 19.59
C ARG A 170 22.97 -37.87 21.01
N PHE A 171 21.75 -37.71 21.56
CA PHE A 171 21.02 -38.44 22.64
C PHE A 171 20.44 -37.42 23.64
N ASP A 172 19.13 -37.13 23.65
CA ASP A 172 17.92 -37.87 24.07
C ASP A 172 17.42 -37.38 25.45
N LEU A 173 16.15 -36.97 25.51
CA LEU A 173 15.38 -36.66 26.71
C LEU A 173 14.22 -37.68 26.87
N PRO A 174 13.81 -38.03 28.10
CA PRO A 174 12.56 -38.74 28.35
C PRO A 174 11.41 -37.82 28.80
N VAL A 175 10.19 -38.15 28.37
CA VAL A 175 8.89 -37.60 28.82
C VAL A 175 8.10 -38.71 29.51
N PRO A 176 7.31 -38.39 30.54
CA PRO A 176 5.89 -38.84 30.59
C PRO A 176 4.98 -37.77 31.26
N ASN A 177 3.65 -37.72 31.24
CA ASN A 177 2.51 -38.29 30.49
C ASN A 177 1.24 -37.60 31.08
N SER A 178 0.06 -37.92 30.52
CA SER A 178 -1.32 -37.80 31.06
C SER A 178 -2.06 -36.47 30.92
N GLU A 179 -3.39 -36.43 30.82
CA GLU A 179 -4.47 -37.19 30.12
C GLU A 179 -5.76 -36.33 30.31
N HIS A 180 -6.74 -36.46 29.39
CA HIS A 180 -8.23 -36.27 29.55
C HIS A 180 -8.93 -35.41 28.47
N ASP A 181 -9.49 -36.05 27.43
CA ASP A 181 -10.93 -36.33 27.15
C ASP A 181 -12.01 -35.51 27.91
N ILE A 182 -13.21 -35.13 27.41
CA ILE A 182 -14.11 -35.56 26.30
C ILE A 182 -15.32 -34.58 26.22
N ASP A 183 -15.86 -34.35 24.99
CA ASP A 183 -17.28 -34.11 24.53
C ASP A 183 -18.29 -33.19 25.29
N SER A 184 -19.43 -32.74 24.73
CA SER A 184 -19.98 -32.50 23.37
C SER A 184 -21.39 -31.87 23.52
N GLN A 185 -21.81 -31.16 22.46
CA GLN A 185 -23.18 -30.97 21.90
C GLN A 185 -24.40 -30.56 22.77
N GLU A 186 -25.16 -29.56 22.29
CA GLU A 186 -26.49 -29.82 21.68
C GLU A 186 -27.04 -28.60 20.91
N THR A 187 -27.93 -28.90 19.97
CA THR A 187 -28.48 -28.08 18.87
C THR A 187 -29.98 -27.90 19.10
N LEU A 188 -30.64 -26.86 18.57
CA LEU A 188 -32.09 -26.86 18.23
C LEU A 188 -32.48 -25.68 17.32
N SER A 189 -33.61 -25.83 16.61
CA SER A 189 -33.84 -25.44 15.22
C SER A 189 -35.00 -24.45 14.98
N ILE A 190 -34.90 -23.66 13.89
CA ILE A 190 -35.86 -23.28 12.81
C ILE A 190 -37.30 -22.81 13.14
N GLY A 191 -37.71 -21.71 12.49
CA GLY A 191 -39.10 -21.40 12.10
C GLY A 191 -39.19 -20.35 10.96
N HIS A 192 -39.81 -20.72 9.83
CA HIS A 192 -40.10 -19.94 8.61
C HIS A 192 -41.44 -19.16 8.68
N ALA A 193 -41.57 -18.08 7.89
CA ALA A 193 -42.84 -17.65 7.25
C ALA A 193 -42.60 -16.70 6.04
N GLU A 194 -43.41 -16.83 4.99
CA GLU A 194 -43.31 -16.17 3.67
C GLU A 194 -44.41 -15.10 3.39
N GLY A 195 -44.06 -14.11 2.54
CA GLY A 195 -44.87 -13.53 1.43
C GLY A 195 -45.65 -12.21 1.64
N PRO A 196 -46.11 -11.49 0.57
CA PRO A 196 -45.63 -11.42 -0.84
C PRO A 196 -45.74 -10.02 -1.58
N HIS A 197 -45.21 -9.94 -2.83
CA HIS A 197 -45.53 -9.08 -4.01
C HIS A 197 -45.22 -7.53 -3.99
N GLN A 198 -44.88 -6.77 -5.06
CA GLN A 198 -44.95 -6.89 -6.54
C GLN A 198 -44.18 -5.73 -7.27
N GLN A 199 -43.58 -6.04 -8.44
CA GLN A 199 -43.45 -5.28 -9.73
C GLN A 199 -42.92 -3.83 -9.85
N LEU A 200 -41.87 -3.64 -10.68
CA LEU A 200 -41.92 -2.97 -12.01
C LEU A 200 -40.55 -3.03 -12.76
N VAL A 201 -40.61 -3.15 -14.08
CA VAL A 201 -39.54 -3.46 -15.06
C VAL A 201 -39.53 -2.38 -16.17
N GLU A 202 -38.46 -2.33 -17.00
CA GLU A 202 -38.23 -1.57 -18.26
C GLU A 202 -37.71 -0.11 -18.10
N ASP A 203 -36.61 0.36 -18.72
CA ASP A 203 -36.08 0.15 -20.09
C ASP A 203 -34.54 0.28 -20.21
N ILE A 204 -33.94 -0.51 -21.12
CA ILE A 204 -32.57 -0.40 -21.65
C ILE A 204 -32.64 0.00 -23.13
N GLN A 205 -31.57 0.66 -23.62
CA GLN A 205 -31.12 0.91 -25.02
C GLN A 205 -31.19 2.39 -25.39
N GLN A 206 -30.13 3.07 -25.88
CA GLN A 206 -29.19 2.69 -26.95
C GLN A 206 -27.84 3.44 -26.82
N GLN A 207 -26.73 2.76 -27.13
CA GLN A 207 -25.43 3.37 -27.50
C GLN A 207 -25.18 3.14 -29.01
N PRO A 208 -24.48 4.05 -29.72
CA PRO A 208 -23.82 3.74 -30.98
C PRO A 208 -22.32 3.41 -30.81
N GLN A 209 -21.86 2.49 -31.66
CA GLN A 209 -20.50 1.96 -31.80
C GLN A 209 -19.42 3.02 -32.13
N VAL A 210 -18.19 2.79 -31.66
CA VAL A 210 -17.00 3.59 -31.98
C VAL A 210 -15.99 2.72 -32.74
N ASP A 211 -15.67 3.14 -33.97
CA ASP A 211 -14.54 2.63 -34.76
C ASP A 211 -13.21 3.24 -34.31
N GLY A 212 -12.16 2.41 -34.31
CA GLY A 212 -10.86 2.71 -33.71
C GLY A 212 -9.96 3.68 -34.50
N LYS A 213 -9.19 4.46 -33.73
CA LYS A 213 -7.82 4.91 -34.03
C LYS A 213 -7.20 5.47 -32.74
N MET A 214 -6.23 4.77 -32.15
CA MET A 214 -5.43 5.30 -31.04
C MET A 214 -4.61 6.50 -31.52
N LYS A 215 -4.95 7.68 -31.02
CA LYS A 215 -4.04 8.83 -30.95
C LYS A 215 -3.50 8.89 -29.54
N ASP A 216 -2.22 9.23 -29.43
CA ASP A 216 -1.55 9.57 -28.17
C ASP A 216 -2.18 10.87 -27.65
N GLU A 217 -3.25 10.74 -26.88
CA GLU A 217 -3.94 11.86 -26.25
C GLU A 217 -3.24 12.17 -24.93
N ASN A 218 -2.45 13.24 -24.93
CA ASN A 218 -2.04 13.91 -23.69
C ASN A 218 -3.31 14.24 -22.90
N VAL A 219 -3.50 13.57 -21.76
CA VAL A 219 -4.65 13.81 -20.88
C VAL A 219 -4.51 15.22 -20.30
N PRO A 220 -5.50 16.12 -20.50
CA PRO A 220 -5.49 17.45 -19.90
C PRO A 220 -5.41 17.40 -18.36
N ALA A 221 -4.68 18.34 -17.77
CA ALA A 221 -4.37 18.35 -16.33
C ALA A 221 -5.62 18.44 -15.42
N ASP A 222 -6.70 19.06 -15.91
CA ASP A 222 -8.02 19.12 -15.28
C ASP A 222 -8.69 17.74 -15.20
N LYS A 223 -8.62 16.94 -16.29
CA LYS A 223 -9.10 15.54 -16.26
C LYS A 223 -8.28 14.68 -15.31
N LEU A 224 -6.97 14.95 -15.19
CA LEU A 224 -6.10 14.27 -14.23
C LEU A 224 -6.49 14.60 -12.77
N TYR A 225 -6.78 15.86 -12.47
CA TYR A 225 -7.21 16.28 -11.14
C TYR A 225 -8.57 15.66 -10.74
N GLU A 226 -9.53 15.56 -11.66
CA GLU A 226 -10.80 14.89 -11.39
C GLU A 226 -10.65 13.36 -11.21
N LEU A 227 -9.70 12.74 -11.91
CA LEU A 227 -9.30 11.35 -11.65
C LEU A 227 -8.70 11.17 -10.24
N MET A 228 -8.06 12.18 -9.65
CA MET A 228 -7.59 12.12 -8.26
C MET A 228 -8.74 12.14 -7.25
N LYS A 229 -9.73 13.02 -7.43
CA LYS A 229 -10.89 13.11 -6.53
C LYS A 229 -11.66 11.80 -6.47
N LYS A 230 -11.81 11.11 -7.60
CA LYS A 230 -12.55 9.84 -7.69
C LYS A 230 -11.81 8.63 -7.10
N ARG A 231 -10.54 8.74 -6.71
CA ARG A 231 -9.68 7.58 -6.46
C ARG A 231 -8.83 7.65 -5.19
N THR A 232 -9.25 8.45 -4.21
CA THR A 232 -8.53 8.52 -2.92
C THR A 232 -9.00 7.49 -1.88
N ALA A 233 -9.89 6.59 -2.28
CA ALA A 233 -9.96 5.28 -1.66
C ALA A 233 -9.05 4.33 -2.48
N MET A 234 -8.05 3.74 -1.80
CA MET A 234 -7.48 2.40 -2.06
C MET A 234 -6.32 2.24 -3.08
N SER A 235 -5.25 1.60 -2.62
CA SER A 235 -4.51 0.56 -3.37
C SER A 235 -3.66 -0.28 -2.41
N VAL A 236 -3.83 -1.61 -2.48
CA VAL A 236 -2.87 -2.63 -2.00
C VAL A 236 -2.24 -3.17 -3.27
N ILE A 237 -0.93 -3.00 -3.40
CA ILE A 237 -0.10 -3.76 -4.35
C ILE A 237 0.74 -4.67 -3.48
N GLY A 238 0.46 -5.97 -3.54
CA GLY A 238 1.40 -6.98 -3.09
C GLY A 238 2.45 -7.15 -4.18
N ASP A 239 3.70 -6.80 -3.88
CA ASP A 239 4.84 -7.41 -4.53
C ASP A 239 5.94 -7.68 -3.50
N GLN A 240 6.68 -8.74 -3.74
CA GLN A 240 7.53 -9.43 -2.79
C GLN A 240 8.77 -8.59 -2.44
N SER A 241 8.93 -8.22 -1.17
CA SER A 241 10.25 -7.93 -0.60
C SER A 241 10.65 -9.08 0.33
N GLU A 242 11.84 -9.61 0.09
CA GLU A 242 12.47 -10.61 0.94
C GLU A 242 12.80 -9.96 2.29
N GLN A 243 12.09 -10.39 3.35
CA GLN A 243 12.46 -10.07 4.72
C GLN A 243 13.75 -10.82 5.10
N GLY A 244 14.88 -10.15 4.90
CA GLY A 244 16.18 -10.50 5.47
C GLY A 244 16.56 -9.56 6.60
N GLY A 245 15.71 -9.41 7.63
CA GLY A 245 16.03 -8.67 8.86
C GLY A 245 17.09 -9.40 9.70
N ARG A 246 18.34 -9.39 9.25
CA ARG A 246 19.50 -9.81 10.05
C ARG A 246 20.09 -8.55 10.67
N MET A 247 20.03 -8.43 12.00
CA MET A 247 20.88 -7.47 12.72
C MET A 247 22.34 -7.88 12.49
N THR A 248 22.96 -7.33 11.45
CA THR A 248 24.40 -7.28 11.33
C THR A 248 24.85 -6.12 12.21
N GLN A 249 25.54 -6.42 13.31
CA GLN A 249 26.42 -5.44 13.93
C GLN A 249 27.41 -5.01 12.83
N GLU A 250 27.26 -3.78 12.34
CA GLU A 250 28.21 -3.24 11.37
C GLU A 250 29.58 -3.13 12.03
N PRO A 251 30.66 -3.50 11.32
CA PRO A 251 32.01 -3.34 11.83
C PRO A 251 32.27 -1.85 12.12
N ASP A 252 32.87 -1.57 13.28
CA ASP A 252 33.32 -0.24 13.69
C ASP A 252 34.13 0.41 12.54
N GLY A 253 33.57 1.46 11.91
CA GLY A 253 34.28 2.25 10.90
C GLY A 253 33.49 2.65 9.65
N VAL A 254 32.25 2.19 9.44
CA VAL A 254 31.43 2.64 8.29
C VAL A 254 30.90 4.06 8.58
N VAL A 255 31.30 5.02 7.75
CA VAL A 255 30.73 6.38 7.80
C VAL A 255 29.23 6.28 7.51
N PRO A 256 28.35 6.75 8.41
CA PRO A 256 26.90 6.66 8.20
C PRO A 256 26.52 7.41 6.91
N LYS A 257 25.90 6.68 5.98
CA LYS A 257 25.50 7.22 4.68
C LYS A 257 24.37 8.23 4.86
N ARG A 258 24.46 9.34 4.12
CA ARG A 258 23.46 10.40 4.14
C ARG A 258 22.20 9.94 3.42
N ARG A 259 21.03 10.15 4.05
CA ARG A 259 19.72 9.77 3.51
C ARG A 259 18.76 10.94 3.45
N ILE A 260 17.87 10.89 2.46
CA ILE A 260 16.75 11.82 2.31
C ILE A 260 15.48 11.01 2.26
N TYR A 261 14.57 11.33 3.17
CA TYR A 261 13.28 10.68 3.34
C TYR A 261 12.22 11.60 2.76
N VAL A 262 11.51 11.13 1.72
CA VAL A 262 10.46 11.90 1.03
C VAL A 262 9.13 11.21 1.27
N LEU A 263 8.16 11.92 1.89
CA LEU A 263 6.87 11.34 2.27
C LEU A 263 5.68 12.09 1.70
N ARG A 264 4.60 11.35 1.43
CA ARG A 264 3.27 11.89 1.16
C ARG A 264 2.56 12.23 2.47
N HIS A 265 1.78 13.30 2.47
CA HIS A 265 0.87 13.62 3.58
C HIS A 265 -0.12 12.48 3.92
N GLY A 266 -0.72 12.53 5.11
CA GLY A 266 -1.74 11.59 5.59
C GLY A 266 -3.14 11.79 4.97
N GLU A 267 -4.10 11.00 5.43
CA GLU A 267 -5.53 11.08 5.04
C GLU A 267 -6.14 12.47 5.25
N ARG A 268 -6.90 12.96 4.25
CA ARG A 268 -7.46 14.32 4.21
C ARG A 268 -8.99 14.33 4.41
N ILE A 269 -9.52 15.35 5.08
CA ILE A 269 -10.97 15.47 5.34
C ILE A 269 -11.78 15.54 4.04
N ASP A 270 -11.37 16.37 3.08
CA ASP A 270 -12.09 16.59 1.82
C ASP A 270 -12.26 15.33 0.97
N PHE A 271 -11.30 14.40 1.03
CA PHE A 271 -11.39 13.12 0.33
C PHE A 271 -12.20 12.08 1.10
N THR A 272 -12.16 12.08 2.43
CA THR A 272 -12.97 11.17 3.25
C THR A 272 -14.45 11.56 3.31
N PHE A 273 -14.75 12.86 3.32
CA PHE A 273 -16.10 13.39 3.60
C PHE A 273 -16.71 14.23 2.47
N GLY A 274 -15.98 14.43 1.36
CA GLY A 274 -16.47 15.24 0.24
C GLY A 274 -16.71 16.70 0.63
N THR A 275 -17.92 17.21 0.34
CA THR A 275 -18.31 18.60 0.63
C THR A 275 -18.57 18.81 2.12
N TRP A 276 -17.52 18.84 2.94
CA TRP A 276 -17.63 18.82 4.41
C TRP A 276 -17.89 20.20 5.06
N ILE A 277 -17.52 21.31 4.39
CA ILE A 277 -17.58 22.66 4.97
C ILE A 277 -18.99 23.04 5.44
N PRO A 278 -20.07 22.93 4.63
CA PRO A 278 -21.41 23.33 5.06
C PRO A 278 -21.96 22.48 6.21
N TYR A 279 -21.45 21.26 6.40
CA TYR A 279 -21.88 20.37 7.48
C TYR A 279 -21.15 20.63 8.79
N CYS A 280 -19.94 21.17 8.71
CA CYS A 280 -19.03 21.31 9.85
C CYS A 280 -18.85 22.75 10.31
N PHE A 281 -19.43 23.74 9.63
CA PHE A 281 -19.38 25.14 10.02
C PHE A 281 -20.80 25.70 10.17
N ASP A 282 -21.05 26.40 11.27
CA ASP A 282 -22.30 27.14 11.46
C ASP A 282 -22.31 28.47 10.67
N GLU A 283 -23.42 29.20 10.71
CA GLU A 283 -23.58 30.49 10.03
C GLU A 283 -22.60 31.56 10.52
N ALA A 284 -22.10 31.43 11.75
CA ALA A 284 -21.09 32.31 12.34
C ALA A 284 -19.65 31.87 11.98
N GLY A 285 -19.48 30.78 11.23
CA GLY A 285 -18.19 30.24 10.83
C GLY A 285 -17.46 29.46 11.92
N ASN A 286 -18.16 29.03 12.97
CA ASN A 286 -17.57 28.19 14.01
C ASN A 286 -17.55 26.72 13.57
N TYR A 287 -16.41 26.07 13.77
CA TYR A 287 -16.24 24.66 13.44
C TYR A 287 -16.92 23.75 14.49
N ILE A 288 -17.68 22.77 14.01
CA ILE A 288 -18.33 21.73 14.80
C ILE A 288 -17.94 20.37 14.22
N ARG A 289 -17.30 19.54 15.03
CA ARG A 289 -16.98 18.15 14.66
C ARG A 289 -18.25 17.31 14.51
N LYS A 290 -18.46 16.72 13.33
CA LYS A 290 -19.62 15.85 13.01
C LYS A 290 -19.31 14.37 12.87
N ASP A 291 -18.03 14.02 12.78
CA ASP A 291 -17.54 12.64 12.70
C ASP A 291 -16.29 12.49 13.59
N LEU A 292 -16.08 11.31 14.19
CA LEU A 292 -14.92 11.08 15.07
C LEU A 292 -13.60 11.04 14.32
N ASN A 293 -13.60 10.76 13.01
CA ASN A 293 -12.41 10.87 12.19
C ASN A 293 -12.11 12.33 11.77
N MET A 294 -12.97 13.30 12.13
CA MET A 294 -12.64 14.72 11.98
C MET A 294 -11.92 15.27 13.24
N PRO A 295 -11.03 16.26 13.08
CA PRO A 295 -10.29 16.85 14.20
C PRO A 295 -11.22 17.50 15.21
N LYS A 296 -10.81 17.55 16.47
CA LYS A 296 -11.61 18.17 17.54
C LYS A 296 -11.76 19.68 17.36
N CYS A 297 -10.74 20.34 16.83
CA CYS A 297 -10.69 21.76 16.53
C CYS A 297 -9.86 22.01 15.27
N LEU A 298 -10.08 23.17 14.66
CA LEU A 298 -9.29 23.70 13.56
C LEU A 298 -8.73 25.06 13.96
N PRO A 299 -7.55 25.47 13.45
CA PRO A 299 -7.07 26.84 13.60
C PRO A 299 -8.12 27.85 13.14
N HIS A 300 -8.14 29.02 13.77
CA HIS A 300 -9.07 30.07 13.39
C HIS A 300 -8.69 30.63 12.01
N ARG A 301 -9.57 30.45 11.03
CA ARG A 301 -9.50 31.08 9.70
C ARG A 301 -10.86 31.03 9.02
N LYS A 302 -11.04 31.80 7.95
CA LYS A 302 -12.28 31.81 7.16
C LYS A 302 -12.58 30.41 6.61
N SER A 303 -13.79 29.91 6.88
CA SER A 303 -14.19 28.53 6.58
C SER A 303 -14.02 28.15 5.10
N THR A 304 -14.26 29.08 4.18
CA THR A 304 -14.13 28.84 2.73
C THR A 304 -12.70 28.53 2.30
N LEU A 305 -11.68 28.95 3.06
CA LEU A 305 -10.28 28.69 2.70
C LEU A 305 -9.92 27.21 2.88
N TRP A 306 -10.58 26.51 3.79
CA TRP A 306 -10.38 25.07 4.02
C TRP A 306 -10.77 24.20 2.82
N GLN A 307 -11.60 24.71 1.90
CA GLN A 307 -11.97 24.00 0.69
C GLN A 307 -10.76 23.73 -0.22
N ARG A 308 -9.75 24.59 -0.19
CA ARG A 308 -8.56 24.51 -1.05
C ARG A 308 -7.28 24.15 -0.28
N ASP A 309 -7.35 24.13 1.05
CA ASP A 309 -6.23 23.81 1.94
C ASP A 309 -6.70 22.87 3.07
N SER A 310 -7.29 21.75 2.65
CA SER A 310 -7.94 20.77 3.53
C SER A 310 -7.00 20.22 4.61
N PRO A 311 -7.46 20.11 5.87
CA PRO A 311 -6.73 19.48 6.96
C PRO A 311 -6.71 17.94 6.85
N LEU A 312 -5.86 17.31 7.66
CA LEU A 312 -5.90 15.87 7.91
C LEU A 312 -7.12 15.46 8.74
N THR A 313 -7.54 14.21 8.55
CA THR A 313 -8.41 13.48 9.48
C THR A 313 -7.63 13.05 10.73
N ASN A 314 -8.31 12.50 11.74
CA ASN A 314 -7.63 11.90 12.89
C ASN A 314 -6.87 10.63 12.49
N MET A 315 -7.39 9.85 11.54
CA MET A 315 -6.67 8.71 10.97
C MET A 315 -5.44 9.16 10.19
N GLY A 316 -5.52 10.26 9.44
CA GLY A 316 -4.37 10.84 8.74
C GLY A 316 -3.24 11.27 9.67
N ARG A 317 -3.58 11.85 10.82
CA ARG A 317 -2.60 12.15 11.88
C ARG A 317 -2.02 10.88 12.50
N TYR A 318 -2.86 9.88 12.74
CA TYR A 318 -2.41 8.60 13.30
C TYR A 318 -1.47 7.84 12.35
N GLN A 319 -1.78 7.78 11.05
CA GLN A 319 -0.90 7.24 10.01
C GLN A 319 0.48 7.90 10.07
N ALA A 320 0.51 9.24 10.09
CA ALA A 320 1.74 10.01 10.12
C ALA A 320 2.55 9.78 11.42
N ARG A 321 1.86 9.73 12.57
CA ARG A 321 2.49 9.43 13.85
C ARG A 321 3.07 8.02 13.90
N LEU A 322 2.32 7.02 13.47
CA LEU A 322 2.77 5.63 13.40
C LEU A 322 4.00 5.48 12.49
N THR A 323 4.02 6.23 11.37
CA THR A 323 5.20 6.29 10.49
C THR A 323 6.42 6.85 11.25
N GLY A 324 6.25 7.94 12.01
CA GLY A 324 7.31 8.50 12.84
C GLY A 324 7.80 7.57 13.94
N GLU A 325 6.89 6.84 14.60
CA GLU A 325 7.22 5.81 15.59
C GLU A 325 8.03 4.66 14.95
N ALA A 326 7.62 4.18 13.76
CA ALA A 326 8.35 3.15 13.04
C ALA A 326 9.75 3.61 12.57
N MET A 327 9.87 4.87 12.13
CA MET A 327 11.18 5.47 11.83
C MET A 327 12.08 5.53 13.07
N LYS A 328 11.50 5.85 14.23
CA LYS A 328 12.23 5.89 15.52
C LYS A 328 12.73 4.50 15.91
N ASP A 329 11.87 3.49 15.81
CA ASP A 329 12.20 2.10 16.13
C ASP A 329 13.29 1.55 15.20
N ALA A 330 13.31 2.00 13.93
CA ALA A 330 14.36 1.72 12.97
C ALA A 330 15.66 2.54 13.19
N GLY A 331 15.74 3.36 14.23
CA GLY A 331 16.93 4.16 14.56
C GLY A 331 17.21 5.31 13.59
N VAL A 332 16.19 5.79 12.86
CA VAL A 332 16.35 6.89 11.89
C VAL A 332 16.70 8.19 12.62
N LYS A 333 17.77 8.85 12.15
CA LYS A 333 18.14 10.20 12.56
C LYS A 333 17.69 11.20 11.52
N ILE A 334 17.07 12.30 11.94
CA ILE A 334 16.65 13.42 11.10
C ILE A 334 17.31 14.70 11.61
N ASP A 335 18.00 15.41 10.71
CA ASP A 335 18.73 16.64 11.03
C ASP A 335 18.02 17.88 10.52
N HIS A 336 17.42 17.79 9.34
CA HIS A 336 16.69 18.88 8.69
C HIS A 336 15.31 18.44 8.26
N VAL A 337 14.31 19.31 8.40
CA VAL A 337 12.89 19.01 8.14
C VAL A 337 12.29 20.06 7.22
N TYR A 338 11.72 19.63 6.11
CA TYR A 338 11.07 20.49 5.12
C TYR A 338 9.66 20.00 4.82
N SER A 339 8.73 20.93 4.64
CA SER A 339 7.34 20.62 4.30
C SER A 339 6.84 21.54 3.20
N SER A 340 5.99 20.99 2.32
CA SER A 340 5.09 21.80 1.50
C SER A 340 4.19 22.68 2.39
N PRO A 341 3.79 23.88 1.94
CA PRO A 341 2.96 24.81 2.72
C PRO A 341 1.51 24.35 2.91
N SER A 342 1.06 23.31 2.21
CA SER A 342 -0.29 22.77 2.42
C SER A 342 -0.50 22.33 3.86
N PHE A 343 -1.63 22.69 4.46
CA PHE A 343 -1.86 22.44 5.88
C PHE A 343 -1.78 20.96 6.25
N ARG A 344 -2.28 20.08 5.38
CA ARG A 344 -2.13 18.62 5.48
C ARG A 344 -0.66 18.15 5.57
N CYS A 345 0.26 18.80 4.87
CA CYS A 345 1.69 18.46 4.88
C CYS A 345 2.35 18.92 6.19
N ILE A 346 2.01 20.13 6.67
CA ILE A 346 2.48 20.63 7.97
C ILE A 346 2.00 19.72 9.12
N GLN A 347 0.73 19.30 9.09
CA GLN A 347 0.18 18.37 10.08
C GLN A 347 0.82 16.99 10.03
N THR A 348 1.09 16.48 8.82
CA THR A 348 1.78 15.19 8.64
C THR A 348 3.19 15.28 9.21
N THR A 349 3.95 16.33 8.84
CA THR A 349 5.31 16.57 9.32
C THR A 349 5.36 16.62 10.85
N THR A 350 4.46 17.39 11.45
CA THR A 350 4.37 17.51 12.91
C THR A 350 4.08 16.16 13.57
N SER A 351 3.14 15.38 13.03
CA SER A 351 2.77 14.07 13.58
C SER A 351 3.92 13.06 13.45
N ILE A 352 4.69 13.08 12.34
CA ILE A 352 5.91 12.27 12.18
C ILE A 352 6.95 12.67 13.23
N LEU A 353 7.16 13.97 13.44
CA LEU A 353 8.10 14.46 14.45
C LEU A 353 7.66 14.14 15.88
N GLU A 354 6.35 14.09 16.16
CA GLU A 354 5.84 13.58 17.44
C GLU A 354 6.21 12.10 17.63
N GLY A 355 5.99 11.25 16.62
CA GLY A 355 6.36 9.84 16.67
C GLY A 355 7.87 9.62 16.85
N LEU A 356 8.68 10.43 16.17
CA LEU A 356 10.15 10.45 16.32
C LEU A 356 10.61 11.00 17.69
N GLY A 357 9.76 11.71 18.41
CA GLY A 357 10.14 12.46 19.63
C GLY A 357 10.98 13.70 19.34
N LEU A 358 10.84 14.29 18.16
CA LEU A 358 11.61 15.43 17.67
C LEU A 358 10.81 16.73 17.52
N LYS A 359 9.48 16.72 17.73
CA LYS A 359 8.55 17.87 17.53
C LYS A 359 9.11 19.19 18.06
N GLU A 360 9.58 19.22 19.29
CA GLU A 360 10.05 20.45 19.95
C GLU A 360 11.46 20.87 19.48
N SER A 361 12.29 19.91 19.10
CA SER A 361 13.73 20.15 18.81
C SER A 361 14.04 20.42 17.33
N ARG A 362 13.15 20.02 16.41
CA ARG A 362 13.36 20.12 14.97
C ARG A 362 12.29 21.01 14.33
N PRO A 363 12.56 22.30 14.12
CA PRO A 363 11.60 23.20 13.48
C PRO A 363 11.41 22.83 12.00
N ILE A 364 10.20 23.06 11.49
CA ILE A 364 9.80 22.78 10.13
C ILE A 364 10.13 23.98 9.24
N ASN A 365 10.92 23.73 8.19
CA ASN A 365 11.20 24.68 7.13
C ASN A 365 10.08 24.58 6.07
N VAL A 366 9.29 25.65 5.90
CA VAL A 366 8.19 25.66 4.92
C VAL A 366 8.73 26.06 3.55
N GLU A 367 8.68 25.14 2.59
CA GLU A 367 9.20 25.32 1.23
C GLU A 367 8.06 25.24 0.20
N PRO A 368 7.57 26.39 -0.32
CA PRO A 368 6.55 26.44 -1.35
C PRO A 368 6.93 25.66 -2.61
N GLY A 369 8.21 25.56 -2.96
CA GLY A 369 8.68 24.79 -4.10
C GLY A 369 8.32 23.30 -4.04
N LEU A 370 7.95 22.75 -2.88
CA LEU A 370 7.42 21.39 -2.70
C LEU A 370 5.90 21.28 -2.91
N PHE A 371 5.21 22.37 -3.25
CA PHE A 371 3.78 22.33 -3.56
C PHE A 371 3.50 21.56 -4.86
N GLU A 372 2.25 21.09 -4.98
CA GLU A 372 1.75 20.28 -6.09
C GLU A 372 1.92 20.97 -7.46
N TRP A 373 1.60 20.22 -8.50
CA TRP A 373 1.65 20.73 -9.86
C TRP A 373 0.64 21.87 -10.05
N MET A 374 1.13 23.04 -10.45
CA MET A 374 0.30 24.24 -10.58
C MET A 374 -0.82 24.11 -11.62
N ALA A 375 -0.67 23.18 -12.57
CA ALA A 375 -1.70 22.89 -13.56
C ALA A 375 -3.04 22.41 -12.93
N TRP A 376 -3.01 21.90 -11.68
CA TRP A 376 -4.23 21.53 -10.94
C TRP A 376 -4.92 22.71 -10.25
N TYR A 377 -4.31 23.90 -10.29
CA TYR A 377 -4.72 25.09 -9.54
C TYR A 377 -4.99 26.28 -10.47
N GLN A 378 -5.82 26.06 -11.49
CA GLN A 378 -6.20 27.07 -12.49
C GLN A 378 -6.93 28.28 -11.87
N GLU A 379 -7.64 28.08 -10.75
CA GLU A 379 -8.34 29.14 -9.99
C GLU A 379 -7.43 29.88 -8.99
N GLY A 380 -6.10 29.81 -9.17
CA GLY A 380 -5.11 30.44 -8.29
C GLY A 380 -4.56 29.50 -7.22
N LEU A 381 -3.62 29.96 -6.39
CA LEU A 381 -3.11 29.16 -5.27
C LEU A 381 -4.14 29.08 -4.12
N PRO A 382 -4.11 28.00 -3.31
CA PRO A 382 -4.70 28.05 -1.98
C PRO A 382 -4.05 29.19 -1.18
N GLU A 383 -4.86 29.88 -0.40
CA GLU A 383 -4.33 30.75 0.64
C GLU A 383 -3.80 29.84 1.75
N TRP A 384 -2.49 29.69 1.87
CA TRP A 384 -1.89 28.91 2.95
C TRP A 384 -1.87 29.71 4.24
N MET A 385 -1.84 29.00 5.38
CA MET A 385 -1.55 29.65 6.66
C MET A 385 -0.13 30.23 6.64
N SER A 386 0.01 31.45 7.14
CA SER A 386 1.29 32.11 7.39
C SER A 386 2.11 31.38 8.46
N LYS A 387 3.42 31.64 8.52
CA LYS A 387 4.27 31.04 9.56
C LYS A 387 3.81 31.45 10.97
N GLU A 388 3.31 32.67 11.12
CA GLU A 388 2.76 33.21 12.36
C GLU A 388 1.47 32.49 12.77
N GLU A 389 0.54 32.28 11.83
CA GLU A 389 -0.69 31.54 12.08
C GLU A 389 -0.42 30.07 12.42
N LEU A 390 0.56 29.43 11.76
CA LEU A 390 0.99 28.07 12.06
C LEU A 390 1.62 27.99 13.46
N THR A 391 2.49 28.94 13.80
CA THR A 391 3.12 29.00 15.13
C THR A 391 2.08 29.23 16.23
N ALA A 392 1.12 30.13 16.00
CA ALA A 392 0.00 30.37 16.91
C ALA A 392 -0.91 29.14 17.08
N ALA A 393 -0.90 28.23 16.10
CA ALA A 393 -1.62 26.96 16.13
C ALA A 393 -0.78 25.78 16.66
N ASP A 394 0.34 26.06 17.37
CA ASP A 394 1.24 25.07 18.00
C ASP A 394 2.01 24.16 17.03
N TYR A 395 2.29 24.66 15.83
CA TYR A 395 3.24 24.03 14.91
C TYR A 395 4.63 24.65 15.07
N ASN A 396 5.67 23.81 15.24
CA ASN A 396 7.05 24.26 15.38
C ASN A 396 7.63 24.69 14.01
N ILE A 397 7.39 25.93 13.60
CA ILE A 397 7.84 26.50 12.33
C ILE A 397 9.05 27.40 12.55
N THR A 398 10.09 27.28 11.72
CA THR A 398 11.20 28.25 11.72
C THR A 398 10.82 29.52 10.93
N MET A 399 11.09 30.67 11.55
CA MET A 399 10.88 31.96 10.92
C MET A 399 12.04 32.33 9.97
N GLU A 400 13.23 31.81 10.25
CA GLU A 400 14.50 32.17 9.64
C GLU A 400 14.74 31.51 8.28
N TYR A 401 13.99 30.45 7.96
CA TYR A 401 14.12 29.76 6.69
C TYR A 401 13.64 30.64 5.52
N GLU A 402 14.57 30.93 4.61
CA GLU A 402 14.31 31.53 3.30
C GLU A 402 14.12 30.41 2.26
N PRO A 403 12.90 30.24 1.71
CA PRO A 403 12.63 29.21 0.72
C PRO A 403 13.29 29.51 -0.62
N LEU A 404 13.66 28.46 -1.35
CA LEU A 404 14.21 28.58 -2.70
C LEU A 404 13.15 29.11 -3.67
N SER A 405 11.92 28.58 -3.58
CA SER A 405 10.77 29.06 -4.35
C SER A 405 9.79 29.78 -3.44
N LYS A 406 9.50 31.05 -3.71
CA LYS A 406 8.53 31.82 -2.91
C LYS A 406 7.10 31.54 -3.39
N ALA A 407 6.12 31.79 -2.53
CA ALA A 407 4.71 31.65 -2.87
C ALA A 407 4.32 32.55 -4.06
N GLU A 408 4.94 33.72 -4.16
CA GLU A 408 4.75 34.69 -5.23
C GLU A 408 5.26 34.15 -6.57
N ASP A 409 6.36 33.42 -6.57
CA ASP A 409 6.93 32.83 -7.78
C ASP A 409 5.97 31.79 -8.38
N LEU A 410 5.34 30.98 -7.51
CA LEU A 410 4.33 29.99 -7.91
C LEU A 410 3.05 30.63 -8.46
N LYS A 411 2.64 31.81 -7.98
CA LYS A 411 1.49 32.54 -8.55
C LYS A 411 1.74 32.92 -10.02
N GLY A 412 3.00 33.11 -10.42
CA GLY A 412 3.35 33.36 -11.82
C GLY A 412 3.28 32.12 -12.72
N GLN A 413 3.20 30.92 -12.15
CA GLN A 413 3.39 29.64 -12.84
C GLN A 413 2.09 28.86 -13.08
N HIS A 414 0.95 29.54 -13.27
CA HIS A 414 -0.35 28.85 -13.50
C HIS A 414 -0.38 27.95 -14.75
N GLN A 415 0.57 28.13 -15.67
CA GLN A 415 0.73 27.31 -16.88
C GLN A 415 1.94 26.36 -16.82
N GLU A 416 2.47 26.10 -15.62
CA GLU A 416 3.62 25.21 -15.42
C GLU A 416 3.43 23.87 -16.15
N GLY A 417 4.32 23.59 -17.09
CA GLY A 417 4.39 22.30 -17.77
C GLY A 417 4.91 21.20 -16.85
N LEU A 418 4.80 19.94 -17.29
CA LEU A 418 5.27 18.82 -16.50
C LEU A 418 6.79 18.89 -16.23
N GLU A 419 7.58 19.25 -17.24
CA GLU A 419 9.04 19.36 -17.11
C GLU A 419 9.43 20.47 -16.12
N GLU A 420 8.75 21.61 -16.16
CA GLU A 420 8.96 22.72 -15.21
C GLU A 420 8.60 22.31 -13.78
N PHE A 421 7.53 21.53 -13.60
CA PHE A 421 7.15 20.97 -12.30
C PHE A 421 8.21 20.02 -11.74
N TYR A 422 8.75 19.12 -12.57
CA TYR A 422 9.87 18.27 -12.16
C TYR A 422 11.10 19.11 -11.82
N GLN A 423 11.45 20.08 -12.67
CA GLN A 423 12.62 20.93 -12.49
C GLN A 423 12.55 21.71 -11.18
N ARG A 424 11.41 22.33 -10.87
CA ARG A 424 11.20 23.05 -9.62
C ARG A 424 11.42 22.16 -8.40
N ASN A 425 10.85 20.96 -8.40
CA ASN A 425 10.99 20.01 -7.28
C ASN A 425 12.41 19.44 -7.16
N SER A 426 13.08 19.17 -8.28
CA SER A 426 14.48 18.73 -8.27
C SER A 426 15.44 19.83 -7.83
N ASP A 427 15.23 21.08 -8.28
CA ASP A 427 16.05 22.23 -7.90
C ASP A 427 16.00 22.48 -6.39
N VAL A 428 14.81 22.39 -5.81
CA VAL A 428 14.63 22.42 -4.35
C VAL A 428 15.44 21.31 -3.71
N THR A 429 15.26 20.06 -4.13
CA THR A 429 15.93 18.93 -3.48
C THR A 429 17.45 19.01 -3.61
N GLU A 430 17.98 19.39 -4.77
CA GLU A 430 19.40 19.65 -4.97
C GLU A 430 19.92 20.77 -4.10
N HIS A 431 19.18 21.88 -4.01
CA HIS A 431 19.56 23.00 -3.16
C HIS A 431 19.66 22.55 -1.70
N LEU A 432 18.67 21.80 -1.20
CA LEU A 432 18.67 21.25 0.16
C LEU A 432 19.85 20.29 0.39
N ILE A 433 20.17 19.43 -0.58
CA ILE A 433 21.35 18.55 -0.53
C ILE A 433 22.63 19.37 -0.39
N LYS A 434 22.79 20.41 -1.21
CA LYS A 434 24.00 21.24 -1.29
C LYS A 434 24.15 22.17 -0.08
N SER A 435 23.04 22.64 0.50
CA SER A 435 23.03 23.64 1.58
C SER A 435 23.03 23.04 2.99
N THR A 436 22.80 21.73 3.13
CA THR A 436 22.73 21.05 4.43
C THR A 436 23.72 19.89 4.55
N THR A 437 23.88 19.37 5.76
CA THR A 437 24.60 18.12 6.04
C THR A 437 23.71 17.21 6.88
N GLY A 438 23.98 15.91 6.92
CA GLY A 438 23.10 14.97 7.63
C GLY A 438 21.79 14.69 6.90
N ASN A 439 20.87 14.05 7.60
CA ASN A 439 19.67 13.46 7.01
C ASN A 439 18.52 14.47 6.91
N ILE A 440 17.79 14.39 5.80
CA ILE A 440 16.70 15.32 5.48
C ILE A 440 15.37 14.58 5.47
N LEU A 441 14.36 15.15 6.12
CA LEU A 441 12.96 14.78 5.98
C LEU A 441 12.25 15.80 5.09
N ILE A 442 11.59 15.33 4.03
CA ILE A 442 10.77 16.13 3.11
C ILE A 442 9.36 15.57 3.13
N VAL A 443 8.36 16.41 3.44
CA VAL A 443 6.95 16.01 3.41
C VAL A 443 6.17 16.85 2.41
N GLY A 444 5.53 16.18 1.46
CA GLY A 444 4.74 16.81 0.41
C GLY A 444 3.57 15.94 -0.02
N HIS A 445 3.49 15.69 -1.32
CA HIS A 445 2.34 15.07 -1.99
C HIS A 445 2.73 13.75 -2.63
N ALA A 446 1.77 13.06 -3.24
CA ALA A 446 2.03 11.77 -3.89
C ALA A 446 3.12 11.89 -4.97
N THR A 447 3.10 12.98 -5.74
CA THR A 447 4.09 13.26 -6.79
C THR A 447 5.46 13.62 -6.25
N THR A 448 5.54 14.23 -5.06
CA THR A 448 6.82 14.64 -4.42
C THR A 448 7.79 13.47 -4.29
N LEU A 449 7.31 12.24 -4.03
CA LEU A 449 8.15 11.05 -3.94
C LEU A 449 8.94 10.80 -5.23
N ASP A 450 8.36 11.06 -6.40
CA ASP A 450 9.02 10.87 -7.70
C ASP A 450 9.70 12.16 -8.15
N THR A 451 9.04 13.31 -8.11
CA THR A 451 9.59 14.58 -8.62
C THR A 451 10.81 15.08 -7.85
N CYS A 452 10.88 14.84 -6.54
CA CYS A 452 12.04 15.23 -5.73
C CYS A 452 13.19 14.23 -5.79
N THR A 453 12.96 12.97 -6.16
CA THR A 453 14.00 11.93 -6.12
C THR A 453 14.54 11.56 -7.49
N ARG A 454 13.69 11.58 -8.52
CA ARG A 454 13.98 11.00 -9.85
C ARG A 454 15.18 11.62 -10.53
N HIS A 455 15.23 12.95 -10.60
CA HIS A 455 16.38 13.65 -11.17
C HIS A 455 17.66 13.37 -10.37
N ILE A 456 17.55 13.38 -9.04
CA ILE A 456 18.67 13.20 -8.11
C ILE A 456 19.33 11.83 -8.28
N VAL A 457 18.55 10.79 -8.57
CA VAL A 457 19.07 9.43 -8.83
C VAL A 457 19.44 9.19 -10.30
N GLY A 458 19.42 10.22 -11.15
CA GLY A 458 19.83 10.13 -12.55
C GLY A 458 18.80 9.50 -13.49
N GLU A 459 17.55 9.38 -13.07
CA GLU A 459 16.47 8.78 -13.86
C GLU A 459 15.81 9.80 -14.79
N LYS A 460 15.31 9.33 -15.94
CA LYS A 460 14.62 10.18 -16.93
C LYS A 460 13.24 10.60 -16.45
N LEU A 461 12.85 11.85 -16.73
CA LEU A 461 11.51 12.37 -16.45
C LEU A 461 10.40 11.46 -16.98
N ARG A 462 9.29 11.41 -16.25
CA ARG A 462 8.12 10.63 -16.66
C ARG A 462 7.25 11.41 -17.62
N SER A 463 6.52 10.68 -18.45
CA SER A 463 5.39 11.25 -19.18
C SER A 463 4.24 11.60 -18.22
N THR A 464 3.31 12.46 -18.66
CA THR A 464 2.09 12.79 -17.91
C THR A 464 1.29 11.53 -17.57
N ASN A 465 1.22 10.58 -18.51
CA ASN A 465 0.51 9.31 -18.32
C ASN A 465 1.15 8.43 -17.24
N ASP A 466 2.49 8.35 -17.22
CA ASP A 466 3.21 7.56 -16.22
C ASP A 466 3.15 8.20 -14.82
N MET A 467 3.24 9.53 -14.73
CA MET A 467 3.03 10.26 -13.48
C MET A 467 1.63 9.98 -12.92
N SER A 468 0.60 10.02 -13.78
CA SER A 468 -0.78 9.71 -13.42
C SER A 468 -0.92 8.29 -12.85
N ARG A 469 -0.25 7.32 -13.45
CA ARG A 469 -0.25 5.91 -13.00
C ARG A 469 0.42 5.73 -11.65
N ILE A 470 1.54 6.42 -11.40
CA ILE A 470 2.27 6.29 -10.14
C ILE A 470 1.56 7.01 -9.01
N MET A 471 1.01 8.20 -9.26
CA MET A 471 0.25 8.93 -8.25
C MET A 471 -0.90 8.09 -7.67
N GLN A 472 -1.54 7.23 -8.49
CA GLN A 472 -2.60 6.31 -8.05
C GLN A 472 -2.07 5.13 -7.20
N LYS A 473 -0.77 4.88 -7.22
CA LYS A 473 -0.09 3.78 -6.51
C LYS A 473 0.68 4.25 -5.27
N VAL A 474 0.59 5.52 -4.89
CA VAL A 474 1.29 6.06 -3.72
C VAL A 474 0.26 6.36 -2.63
N PRO A 475 -0.04 5.44 -1.70
CA PRO A 475 -0.92 5.67 -0.55
C PRO A 475 -0.46 6.80 0.38
N TYR A 476 -1.34 7.21 1.29
CA TYR A 476 -1.02 8.15 2.36
C TYR A 476 0.17 7.67 3.19
N CYS A 477 1.02 8.62 3.61
CA CYS A 477 2.25 8.34 4.38
C CYS A 477 3.26 7.39 3.72
N SER A 478 3.14 7.10 2.42
CA SER A 478 4.18 6.39 1.68
C SER A 478 5.49 7.16 1.69
N MET A 479 6.61 6.42 1.70
CA MET A 479 7.97 6.96 1.81
C MET A 479 8.84 6.47 0.66
N ALA A 480 9.60 7.38 0.07
CA ALA A 480 10.77 7.08 -0.76
C ALA A 480 12.04 7.50 0.00
N VAL A 481 13.10 6.70 -0.10
CA VAL A 481 14.39 7.01 0.52
C VAL A 481 15.46 6.99 -0.55
N ILE A 482 16.22 8.08 -0.66
CA ILE A 482 17.45 8.12 -1.44
C ILE A 482 18.66 8.19 -0.52
N GLU A 483 19.70 7.45 -0.86
CA GLU A 483 20.93 7.33 -0.09
C GLU A 483 22.13 7.69 -0.98
N SER A 484 23.02 8.53 -0.48
CA SER A 484 24.28 8.87 -1.13
C SER A 484 25.42 7.98 -0.65
N ALA A 485 26.32 7.60 -1.56
CA ALA A 485 27.55 6.89 -1.23
C ALA A 485 28.63 7.79 -0.58
N ASP A 486 28.63 9.09 -0.89
CA ASP A 486 29.68 10.05 -0.47
C ASP A 486 29.12 11.34 0.21
N GLY A 487 27.79 11.46 0.32
CA GLY A 487 27.07 12.57 0.93
C GLY A 487 26.65 13.71 -0.02
N LEU A 488 27.16 13.75 -1.25
CA LEU A 488 26.89 14.83 -2.22
C LEU A 488 26.49 14.31 -3.60
N THR A 489 27.03 13.18 -4.05
CA THR A 489 26.82 12.60 -5.38
C THR A 489 26.40 11.12 -5.28
N GLY A 490 26.12 10.50 -6.43
CA GLY A 490 25.86 9.06 -6.50
C GLY A 490 24.65 8.60 -5.68
N TRP A 491 23.57 9.38 -5.68
CA TRP A 491 22.33 9.05 -4.98
C TRP A 491 21.62 7.89 -5.67
N ARG A 492 21.05 6.98 -4.87
CA ARG A 492 20.19 5.89 -5.37
C ARG A 492 18.97 5.72 -4.48
N LEU A 493 17.88 5.24 -5.05
CA LEU A 493 16.75 4.77 -4.27
C LEU A 493 17.17 3.53 -3.46
N VAL A 494 16.77 3.50 -2.20
CA VAL A 494 16.98 2.36 -1.29
C VAL A 494 15.67 2.01 -0.61
N GLU A 495 15.59 0.80 -0.07
CA GLU A 495 14.45 0.37 0.72
C GLU A 495 14.26 1.30 1.94
N PRO A 496 13.04 1.78 2.22
CA PRO A 496 12.76 2.52 3.44
C PRO A 496 13.12 1.70 4.69
N PRO A 497 13.64 2.34 5.74
CA PRO A 497 14.11 1.61 6.94
C PRO A 497 12.98 1.08 7.83
N CYS A 498 11.72 1.33 7.48
CA CYS A 498 10.55 0.91 8.23
C CYS A 498 9.44 0.41 7.29
N ASP A 499 8.60 -0.49 7.81
CA ASP A 499 7.50 -1.11 7.07
C ASP A 499 6.42 -0.11 6.64
N PRO A 500 5.71 -0.38 5.54
CA PRO A 500 4.58 0.44 5.09
C PRO A 500 3.35 0.27 5.99
N ILE A 501 2.44 1.25 5.97
CA ILE A 501 1.15 1.19 6.68
C ILE A 501 0.05 0.77 5.70
N THR A 502 -0.74 -0.23 6.08
CA THR A 502 -1.93 -0.66 5.33
C THR A 502 -3.11 -0.84 6.29
N HIS A 503 -4.27 -0.30 5.93
CA HIS A 503 -5.53 -0.52 6.64
C HIS A 503 -6.74 -0.42 5.70
N THR A 504 -7.88 -0.95 6.13
CA THR A 504 -9.15 -0.86 5.40
C THR A 504 -9.92 0.42 5.76
N ASN A 505 -10.96 0.71 4.97
CA ASN A 505 -11.91 1.78 5.27
C ASN A 505 -12.83 1.36 6.43
N ASN A 506 -13.39 2.34 7.13
CA ASN A 506 -14.42 2.13 8.13
C ASN A 506 -15.64 3.02 7.81
N ASN A 507 -16.79 2.39 7.58
CA ASN A 507 -17.98 3.07 7.09
C ASN A 507 -18.71 3.81 8.22
N ARG A 508 -19.36 4.92 7.86
CA ARG A 508 -20.22 5.66 8.80
C ARG A 508 -21.45 4.81 9.13
N PHE A 509 -21.68 4.60 10.41
CA PHE A 509 -22.88 3.92 10.91
C PHE A 509 -24.03 4.91 11.14
N ASP A 510 -25.22 4.64 10.59
CA ASP A 510 -26.46 5.34 10.94
C ASP A 510 -27.31 4.44 11.84
N TRP A 511 -27.47 4.84 13.09
CA TRP A 511 -28.22 4.07 14.09
C TRP A 511 -29.72 3.96 13.75
N LYS A 512 -30.26 4.85 12.91
CA LYS A 512 -31.67 4.84 12.52
C LYS A 512 -32.07 3.59 11.73
N ILE A 513 -31.12 2.85 11.16
CA ILE A 513 -31.44 1.57 10.51
C ILE A 513 -32.00 0.54 11.49
N LEU A 514 -31.86 0.77 12.80
CA LEU A 514 -32.38 -0.08 13.86
C LEU A 514 -33.79 0.33 14.35
N THR A 515 -34.34 1.43 13.84
CA THR A 515 -35.65 1.99 14.24
C THR A 515 -36.57 2.14 13.05
#